data_AF-A0A8R7UMF3-F1
#
_entry.id   AF-A0A8R7UMF3-F1
#
_cell.length_a   1.000
_cell.length_b   1.000
_cell.length_c   1.000
_cell.angle_alpha   90.00
_cell.angle_beta   90.00
_cell.angle_gamma   90.00
#
_symmetry.space_group_name_H-M   'P 1'
#
loop_
_entity.id
_entity.type
_entity.pdbx_description
1 polymer ?
#
loop_
_entity_poly.entity_id
_entity_poly.type
_entity_poly.pdbx_seq_one_letter_code
_entity_poly.pdbx_strand_id
1 'polypeptide(L)'
;MITELVQKALHEFVILSNVNSPLWLSVAVLDGSFEILNKMKYAKKFGGDNSASIIGFKTEATRANAIVMMDAKNIVDYLMDTECCASLCPGILYSAKTTKVYKWPTNADYNGAMHVMTTETMFPSSLVPSRKCTFVRYCRVIQNGKVAIVDVSLDDVHGTF
;
A
#
# COMPACT_ATOMS: atom_id res chain seq x y z
N MET A 1 -15.82 10.98 3.15
CA MET A 1 -14.84 11.33 2.09
C MET A 1 -13.50 10.61 2.26
N ILE A 2 -12.55 11.03 3.11
CA ILE A 2 -11.26 10.32 3.26
C ILE A 2 -11.31 9.11 4.19
N THR A 3 -12.05 9.19 5.30
CA THR A 3 -12.21 8.07 6.24
C THR A 3 -12.89 6.88 5.56
N GLU A 4 -13.96 7.10 4.80
CA GLU A 4 -14.65 6.05 4.05
C GLU A 4 -13.74 5.41 2.99
N LEU A 5 -12.91 6.22 2.32
CA LEU A 5 -11.93 5.74 1.35
C LEU A 5 -10.93 4.77 2.00
N VAL A 6 -10.32 5.15 3.13
CA VAL A 6 -9.35 4.27 3.80
C VAL A 6 -10.00 3.06 4.45
N GLN A 7 -11.26 3.15 4.92
CA GLN A 7 -11.98 1.98 5.44
C GLN A 7 -12.30 0.98 4.32
N LYS A 8 -12.69 1.45 3.14
CA LYS A 8 -12.89 0.60 1.96
C LYS A 8 -11.58 -0.07 1.54
N ALA A 9 -10.49 0.70 1.45
CA ALA A 9 -9.17 0.18 1.10
C ALA A 9 -8.65 -0.83 2.14
N LEU A 10 -8.86 -0.59 3.43
CA LEU A 10 -8.51 -1.54 4.49
C LEU A 10 -9.30 -2.84 4.37
N HIS A 11 -10.61 -2.77 4.16
CA HIS A 11 -11.44 -3.95 3.97
C HIS A 11 -10.96 -4.79 2.77
N GLU A 12 -10.65 -4.13 1.66
CA GLU A 12 -10.09 -4.77 0.47
C GLU A 12 -8.72 -5.40 0.74
N PHE A 13 -7.81 -4.66 1.39
CA PHE A 13 -6.48 -5.14 1.76
C PHE A 13 -6.52 -6.39 2.66
N VAL A 14 -7.42 -6.44 3.63
CA VAL A 14 -7.58 -7.63 4.50
C VAL A 14 -7.98 -8.86 3.70
N ILE A 15 -8.81 -8.69 2.66
CA ILE A 15 -9.22 -9.80 1.79
C ILE A 15 -8.08 -10.21 0.84
N LEU A 16 -7.34 -9.23 0.29
CA LEU A 16 -6.20 -9.48 -0.59
C LEU A 16 -5.02 -10.12 0.15
N SER A 17 -4.79 -9.76 1.42
CA SER A 17 -3.65 -10.28 2.20
C SER A 17 -3.86 -11.69 2.74
N ASN A 18 -5.06 -12.26 2.65
CA ASN A 18 -5.33 -13.62 3.10
C ASN A 18 -4.61 -14.66 2.23
N VAL A 19 -3.85 -15.58 2.84
CA VAL A 19 -3.03 -16.60 2.16
C VAL A 19 -3.88 -17.45 1.20
N ASN A 20 -5.11 -17.78 1.58
CA ASN A 20 -6.00 -18.62 0.78
C ASN A 20 -7.02 -17.81 -0.03
N SER A 21 -6.72 -16.55 -0.33
CA SER A 21 -7.65 -15.69 -1.06
C SER A 21 -7.84 -16.21 -2.49
N PRO A 22 -9.08 -16.45 -2.94
CA PRO A 22 -9.35 -16.94 -4.30
C PRO A 22 -9.06 -15.88 -5.37
N LEU A 23 -8.63 -14.68 -4.96
CA LEU A 23 -8.28 -13.55 -5.82
C LEU A 23 -6.88 -13.69 -6.41
N TRP A 24 -6.03 -14.57 -5.89
CA TRP A 24 -4.68 -14.79 -6.41
C TRP A 24 -4.61 -16.11 -7.19
N LEU A 25 -3.87 -16.09 -8.29
CA LEU A 25 -3.53 -17.25 -9.11
C LEU A 25 -2.06 -17.57 -8.87
N SER A 26 -1.76 -18.76 -8.37
CA SER A 26 -0.40 -19.24 -8.24
C SER A 26 0.13 -19.67 -9.61
N VAL A 27 1.27 -19.10 -10.02
CA VAL A 27 1.99 -19.47 -11.23
C VAL A 27 3.31 -20.11 -10.82
N ALA A 28 3.48 -21.39 -11.14
CA ALA A 28 4.72 -22.12 -10.88
C ALA A 28 5.80 -21.73 -11.89
N VAL A 29 7.02 -21.51 -11.40
CA VAL A 29 8.24 -21.27 -12.17
C VAL A 29 9.33 -22.23 -11.70
N LEU A 30 10.42 -22.35 -12.47
CA LEU A 30 11.49 -23.33 -12.25
C LEU A 30 12.10 -23.29 -10.82
N ASP A 31 12.06 -22.13 -10.16
CA ASP A 31 12.67 -21.87 -8.85
C ASP A 31 11.67 -21.35 -7.79
N GLY A 32 10.36 -21.48 -8.04
CA GLY A 32 9.36 -21.06 -7.06
C GLY A 32 7.96 -20.87 -7.64
N SER A 33 7.22 -19.94 -7.05
CA SER A 33 5.92 -19.54 -7.52
C SER A 33 5.71 -18.05 -7.27
N PHE A 34 5.03 -17.37 -8.16
CA PHE A 34 4.54 -16.02 -7.92
C PHE A 34 3.02 -15.97 -8.07
N GLU A 35 2.42 -14.98 -7.44
CA GLU A 35 0.98 -14.78 -7.45
C GLU A 35 0.60 -13.68 -8.44
N ILE A 36 -0.38 -13.95 -9.30
CA ILE A 36 -0.99 -12.97 -10.19
C ILE A 36 -2.42 -12.71 -9.72
N LEU A 37 -2.83 -11.44 -9.68
CA LEU A 37 -4.20 -11.08 -9.37
C LEU A 37 -5.17 -11.58 -10.45
N ASN A 38 -6.18 -12.34 -10.04
CA ASN A 38 -7.33 -12.70 -10.85
C ASN A 38 -8.23 -11.48 -11.03
N LYS A 39 -7.98 -10.68 -12.07
CA LYS A 39 -8.71 -9.44 -12.37
C LYS A 39 -10.23 -9.65 -12.46
N MET A 40 -10.68 -10.78 -13.01
CA MET A 40 -12.10 -11.08 -13.14
C MET A 40 -12.76 -11.31 -11.77
N LYS A 41 -12.16 -12.14 -10.91
CA LYS A 41 -12.69 -12.37 -9.55
C LYS A 41 -12.60 -11.12 -8.68
N TYR A 42 -11.53 -10.34 -8.86
CA TYR A 42 -11.35 -9.05 -8.19
C TYR A 42 -12.44 -8.07 -8.57
N ALA A 43 -12.67 -7.85 -9.88
CA ALA A 43 -13.71 -6.95 -10.38
C ALA A 43 -15.11 -7.38 -9.93
N LYS A 44 -15.40 -8.69 -9.95
CA LYS A 44 -16.67 -9.24 -9.45
C LYS A 44 -16.87 -8.98 -7.95
N LYS A 45 -15.81 -9.00 -7.16
CA LYS A 45 -15.89 -8.87 -5.69
C LYS A 45 -15.99 -7.42 -5.22
N PHE A 46 -15.23 -6.51 -5.84
CA PHE A 46 -15.13 -5.12 -5.39
C PHE A 46 -15.87 -4.13 -6.30
N GLY A 47 -16.50 -4.61 -7.38
CA GLY A 47 -17.28 -3.77 -8.29
C GLY A 47 -16.38 -2.83 -9.09
N GLY A 48 -15.34 -3.37 -9.72
CA GLY A 48 -14.34 -2.58 -10.44
C GLY A 48 -14.98 -1.76 -11.55
N ASP A 49 -15.01 -0.44 -11.36
CA ASP A 49 -15.32 0.50 -12.43
C ASP A 49 -14.14 0.49 -13.41
N ASN A 50 -14.40 0.24 -14.68
CA ASN A 50 -13.37 0.18 -15.72
C ASN A 50 -12.73 1.56 -16.01
N SER A 51 -12.94 2.56 -15.16
CA SER A 51 -12.50 3.94 -15.34
C SER A 51 -10.99 4.04 -15.63
N ALA A 52 -10.14 3.35 -14.87
CA ALA A 52 -8.70 3.32 -15.14
C ALA A 52 -8.38 2.76 -16.55
N SER A 53 -9.06 1.69 -16.96
CA SER A 53 -8.88 1.10 -18.30
C SER A 53 -9.40 1.98 -19.43
N ILE A 54 -10.47 2.75 -19.20
CA ILE A 54 -11.04 3.71 -20.16
C ILE A 54 -10.03 4.83 -20.47
N ILE A 55 -9.16 5.16 -19.51
CA ILE A 55 -8.15 6.23 -19.63
C ILE A 55 -6.77 5.64 -19.99
N GLY A 56 -6.71 4.36 -20.38
CA GLY A 56 -5.49 3.70 -20.86
C GLY A 56 -4.57 3.11 -19.79
N PHE A 57 -4.96 3.15 -18.51
CA PHE A 57 -4.19 2.51 -17.44
C PHE A 57 -4.45 1.00 -17.38
N LYS A 58 -3.38 0.24 -17.10
CA LYS A 58 -3.46 -1.20 -16.87
C LYS A 58 -3.44 -1.48 -15.38
N THR A 59 -4.49 -2.12 -14.88
CA THR A 59 -4.48 -2.65 -13.51
C THR A 59 -3.41 -3.72 -13.37
N GLU A 60 -2.55 -3.58 -12.37
CA GLU A 60 -1.58 -4.58 -11.95
C GLU A 60 -1.57 -4.69 -10.43
N ALA A 61 -1.12 -5.83 -9.92
CA ALA A 61 -1.01 -6.06 -8.49
C ALA A 61 0.06 -7.12 -8.24
N THR A 62 0.83 -6.90 -7.18
CA THR A 62 1.90 -7.78 -6.72
C THR A 62 1.66 -8.07 -5.25
N ARG A 63 2.05 -9.27 -4.82
CA ARG A 63 2.01 -9.69 -3.43
C ARG A 63 3.31 -10.37 -3.05
N ALA A 64 3.77 -10.07 -1.85
CA ALA A 64 4.95 -10.68 -1.25
C ALA A 64 4.72 -10.90 0.24
N ASN A 65 5.40 -11.89 0.79
CA ASN A 65 5.47 -12.17 2.22
C ASN A 65 6.90 -12.56 2.59
N ALA A 66 7.33 -12.15 3.77
CA ALA A 66 8.64 -12.49 4.30
C ALA A 66 8.56 -12.68 5.81
N ILE A 67 9.48 -13.47 6.35
CA ILE A 67 9.75 -13.53 7.79
C ILE A 67 10.90 -12.57 8.05
N VAL A 68 10.71 -11.65 9.00
CA VAL A 68 11.71 -10.64 9.35
C VAL A 68 12.12 -10.85 10.81
N MET A 69 13.42 -10.75 11.08
CA MET A 69 13.99 -10.83 12.44
C MET A 69 13.83 -9.48 13.17
N MET A 70 12.60 -8.99 13.29
CA MET A 70 12.25 -7.74 13.95
C MET A 70 10.86 -7.84 14.57
N ASP A 71 10.67 -7.24 15.75
CA ASP A 71 9.37 -7.23 16.42
C ASP A 71 8.33 -6.45 15.61
N ALA A 72 7.09 -6.95 15.60
CA ALA A 72 5.99 -6.35 14.84
C ALA A 72 5.76 -4.88 15.20
N LYS A 73 5.92 -4.50 16.47
CA LYS A 73 5.81 -3.11 16.89
C LYS A 73 6.87 -2.23 16.23
N ASN A 74 8.13 -2.67 16.21
CA ASN A 74 9.22 -1.89 15.61
C ASN A 74 8.97 -1.70 14.11
N ILE A 75 8.52 -2.75 13.40
CA ILE A 75 8.14 -2.64 11.98
C ILE A 75 7.06 -1.56 11.79
N VAL A 76 6.02 -1.56 12.62
CA VAL A 76 4.95 -0.56 12.57
C VAL A 76 5.49 0.84 12.88
N ASP A 77 6.32 0.99 13.92
CA ASP A 77 6.93 2.27 14.29
C ASP A 77 7.78 2.83 13.13
N TYR A 78 8.64 2.01 12.51
CA TYR A 78 9.45 2.42 11.36
C TYR A 78 8.62 2.81 10.13
N LEU A 79 7.53 2.07 9.85
CA LEU A 79 6.66 2.39 8.72
C LEU A 79 5.81 3.64 9.00
N MET A 80 5.43 3.91 10.25
CA MET A 80 4.61 5.07 10.60
C MET A 80 5.44 6.34 10.81
N ASP A 81 6.73 6.23 11.11
CA ASP A 81 7.66 7.33 11.12
C ASP A 81 8.17 7.62 9.69
N THR A 82 8.03 8.87 9.26
CA THR A 82 8.32 9.27 7.88
C THR A 82 9.81 9.20 7.54
N GLU A 83 10.68 9.61 8.45
CA GLU A 83 12.14 9.65 8.23
C GLU A 83 12.70 8.23 8.24
N CYS A 84 12.19 7.42 9.17
CA CYS A 84 12.46 5.99 9.28
C CYS A 84 11.97 5.18 8.06
N CYS A 85 10.77 5.48 7.55
CA CYS A 85 10.22 4.76 6.40
C CYS A 85 11.09 4.92 5.15
N ALA A 86 11.69 6.10 4.93
CA ALA A 86 12.57 6.34 3.80
C ALA A 86 13.88 5.52 3.91
N SER A 87 14.44 5.39 5.12
CA SER A 87 15.69 4.65 5.33
C SER A 87 15.54 3.14 5.14
N LEU A 88 14.33 2.58 5.32
CA LEU A 88 14.02 1.17 5.03
C LEU A 88 13.96 0.83 3.52
N CYS A 89 13.90 1.83 2.64
CA CYS A 89 13.77 1.61 1.19
C CYS A 89 14.90 2.29 0.40
N PRO A 90 16.16 1.94 0.67
CA PRO A 90 17.31 2.57 0.03
C PRO A 90 17.25 2.39 -1.49
N GLY A 91 17.51 3.47 -2.22
CA GLY A 91 17.52 3.49 -3.68
C GLY A 91 16.13 3.49 -4.34
N ILE A 92 15.05 3.41 -3.55
CA ILE A 92 13.66 3.48 -4.04
C ILE A 92 13.01 4.78 -3.57
N LEU A 93 13.00 5.04 -2.27
CA LEU A 93 12.47 6.27 -1.68
C LEU A 93 13.60 7.29 -1.55
N TYR A 94 13.48 8.40 -2.28
CA TYR A 94 14.40 9.54 -2.18
C TYR A 94 14.02 10.47 -1.03
N SER A 95 12.74 10.75 -0.86
CA SER A 95 12.23 11.53 0.26
C SER A 95 10.85 11.08 0.68
N ALA A 96 10.51 11.31 1.95
CA ALA A 96 9.18 11.14 2.49
C ALA A 96 8.89 12.33 3.41
N LYS A 97 7.67 12.87 3.35
CA LYS A 97 7.24 13.97 4.20
C LYS A 97 5.78 13.78 4.63
N THR A 98 5.52 13.87 5.94
CA THR A 98 4.14 14.03 6.42
C THR A 98 3.67 15.44 6.11
N THR A 99 2.61 15.57 5.31
CA THR A 99 2.05 16.86 4.89
C THR A 99 0.82 17.25 5.70
N LYS A 100 0.09 16.28 6.26
CA LYS A 100 -1.08 16.53 7.10
C LYS A 100 -1.34 15.38 8.05
N VAL A 101 -1.67 15.65 9.30
CA VAL A 101 -2.11 14.62 10.27
C VAL A 101 -3.61 14.73 10.48
N TYR A 102 -4.35 13.64 10.27
CA TYR A 102 -5.78 13.57 10.58
C TYR A 102 -6.02 12.99 11.97
N LYS A 103 -5.25 11.97 12.35
CA LYS A 103 -5.30 11.34 13.66
C LYS A 103 -3.91 10.80 14.01
N TRP A 104 -3.33 11.27 15.10
CA TRP A 104 -2.05 10.78 15.62
C TRP A 104 -2.28 9.69 16.68
N PRO A 105 -1.37 8.71 16.85
CA PRO A 105 -1.40 7.77 17.98
C PRO A 105 -1.44 8.50 19.32
N THR A 106 -2.28 7.99 20.24
CA THR A 106 -2.47 8.60 21.57
C THR A 106 -1.55 7.98 22.62
N ASN A 107 -1.21 6.68 22.49
CA ASN A 107 -0.47 5.89 23.49
C ASN A 107 0.63 4.99 22.86
N ALA A 108 1.33 5.47 21.83
CA ALA A 108 2.29 4.69 21.03
C ALA A 108 1.71 3.44 20.32
N ASP A 109 0.38 3.29 20.33
CA ASP A 109 -0.37 2.39 19.44
C ASP A 109 -0.93 3.20 18.27
N TYR A 110 -0.58 2.78 17.06
CA TYR A 110 -1.03 3.37 15.80
C TYR A 110 -2.44 2.92 15.39
N ASN A 111 -3.20 2.26 16.26
CA ASN A 111 -4.56 1.82 15.99
C ASN A 111 -5.51 2.98 15.65
N GLY A 112 -5.82 3.08 14.35
CA GLY A 112 -6.63 4.15 13.78
C GLY A 112 -5.86 5.44 13.51
N ALA A 113 -4.53 5.44 13.60
CA ALA A 113 -3.71 6.58 13.19
C ALA A 113 -3.81 6.80 11.69
N MET A 114 -3.88 8.07 11.28
CA MET A 114 -4.09 8.48 9.90
C MET A 114 -3.38 9.79 9.60
N HIS A 115 -2.53 9.81 8.58
CA HIS A 115 -1.86 11.01 8.08
C HIS A 115 -1.73 10.97 6.56
N VAL A 116 -1.42 12.10 5.95
CA VAL A 116 -1.05 12.23 4.55
C VAL A 116 0.47 12.29 4.46
N MET A 117 1.02 11.45 3.60
CA MET A 117 2.42 11.45 3.25
C MET A 117 2.59 11.80 1.79
N THR A 118 3.65 12.52 1.49
CA THR A 118 4.13 12.73 0.14
C THR A 118 5.53 12.14 0.05
N THR A 119 5.72 11.23 -0.90
CA THR A 119 7.01 10.57 -1.13
C THR A 119 7.52 10.87 -2.52
N GLU A 120 8.82 11.05 -2.65
CA GLU A 120 9.50 11.06 -3.95
C GLU A 120 10.26 9.75 -4.11
N THR A 121 10.02 9.07 -5.22
CA THR A 121 10.67 7.80 -5.56
C THR A 121 11.57 8.00 -6.77
N MET A 122 12.73 7.35 -6.73
CA MET A 122 13.62 7.26 -7.88
C MET A 122 13.60 5.85 -8.44
N PHE A 123 13.64 5.75 -9.75
CA PHE A 123 13.79 4.48 -10.43
C PHE A 123 15.27 4.25 -10.74
N PRO A 124 15.78 3.01 -10.70
CA PRO A 124 17.20 2.73 -10.98
C PRO A 124 17.66 3.12 -12.40
N SER A 125 16.72 3.32 -13.34
CA SER A 125 17.03 3.78 -14.70
C SER A 125 16.92 5.29 -14.80
N SER A 126 17.98 5.95 -15.30
CA SER A 126 18.00 7.39 -15.59
C SER A 126 17.01 7.83 -16.68
N LEU A 127 16.42 6.88 -17.41
CA LEU A 127 15.39 7.15 -18.41
C LEU A 127 13.99 7.33 -17.79
N VAL A 128 13.84 7.02 -16.50
CA VAL A 128 12.58 7.15 -15.78
C VAL A 128 12.73 8.30 -14.77
N PRO A 129 11.98 9.41 -14.94
CA PRO A 129 12.07 10.54 -14.01
C PRO A 129 11.62 10.14 -12.60
N SER A 130 12.05 10.92 -11.60
CA SER A 130 11.55 10.74 -10.24
C SER A 130 10.03 10.95 -10.20
N ARG A 131 9.35 10.19 -9.36
CA ARG A 131 7.89 10.25 -9.21
C ARG A 131 7.54 10.69 -7.81
N LYS A 132 6.74 11.75 -7.74
CA LYS A 132 6.13 12.22 -6.50
C LYS A 132 4.75 11.58 -6.37
N CYS A 133 4.49 10.94 -5.23
CA CYS A 133 3.21 10.35 -4.90
C CYS A 133 2.70 10.92 -3.58
N THR A 134 1.41 11.29 -3.53
CA THR A 134 0.74 11.73 -2.30
C THR A 134 -0.33 10.72 -1.93
N PHE A 135 -0.28 10.18 -0.72
CA PHE A 135 -1.23 9.18 -0.24
C PHE A 135 -1.62 9.43 1.21
N VAL A 136 -2.79 8.92 1.59
CA VAL A 136 -3.18 8.78 2.99
C VAL A 136 -2.73 7.42 3.50
N ARG A 137 -1.95 7.41 4.59
CA ARG A 137 -1.54 6.20 5.31
C ARG A 137 -2.46 6.02 6.51
N TYR A 138 -3.06 4.83 6.62
CA TYR A 138 -3.95 4.44 7.70
C TYR A 138 -3.46 3.15 8.37
N CYS A 139 -3.24 3.21 9.68
CA CYS A 139 -2.83 2.05 10.47
C CYS A 139 -3.99 1.55 11.33
N ARG A 140 -4.20 0.24 11.37
CA ARG A 140 -5.28 -0.39 12.13
C ARG A 140 -4.88 -1.75 12.67
N VAL A 141 -5.21 -2.01 13.92
CA VAL A 141 -5.18 -3.37 14.48
C VAL A 141 -6.41 -4.12 13.96
N ILE A 142 -6.18 -5.24 13.29
CA ILE A 142 -7.20 -6.12 12.73
C ILE A 142 -7.33 -7.40 13.58
N GLN A 143 -8.07 -8.40 13.08
CA GLN A 143 -8.31 -9.65 13.81
C GLN A 143 -7.01 -10.33 14.26
N ASN A 144 -7.06 -10.98 15.42
CA ASN A 144 -5.97 -11.72 16.05
C ASN A 144 -4.72 -10.86 16.33
N GLY A 145 -4.89 -9.56 16.57
CA GLY A 145 -3.80 -8.66 16.93
C GLY A 145 -2.83 -8.32 15.79
N LYS A 146 -3.13 -8.73 14.55
CA LYS A 146 -2.35 -8.32 13.38
C LYS A 146 -2.53 -6.83 13.14
N VAL A 147 -1.50 -6.18 12.59
CA VAL A 147 -1.57 -4.76 12.20
C VAL A 147 -1.59 -4.67 10.68
N ALA A 148 -2.49 -3.84 10.15
CA ALA A 148 -2.55 -3.48 8.74
C ALA A 148 -2.22 -1.99 8.60
N ILE A 149 -1.34 -1.68 7.65
CA ILE A 149 -1.02 -0.33 7.22
C ILE A 149 -1.40 -0.25 5.75
N VAL A 150 -2.22 0.73 5.39
CA VAL A 150 -2.74 0.90 4.03
C VAL A 150 -2.45 2.30 3.56
N ASP A 151 -1.86 2.41 2.37
CA ASP A 151 -1.62 3.66 1.67
C ASP A 151 -2.59 3.78 0.50
N VAL A 152 -3.35 4.87 0.46
CA VAL A 152 -4.29 5.15 -0.64
C VAL A 152 -3.87 6.44 -1.32
N SER A 153 -3.55 6.35 -2.61
CA SER A 153 -3.21 7.52 -3.42
C SER A 153 -4.32 8.58 -3.36
N LEU A 154 -3.91 9.83 -3.20
CA LEU A 154 -4.75 11.03 -3.31
C LEU A 154 -4.47 11.78 -4.62
N ASP A 155 -3.53 11.29 -5.43
CA ASP A 155 -3.22 11.86 -6.74
C ASP A 155 -4.38 11.55 -7.69
N ASP A 156 -4.87 12.58 -8.38
CA ASP A 156 -5.98 12.44 -9.33
C ASP A 156 -5.49 11.75 -10.63
N VAL A 157 -6.39 11.05 -11.31
CA VAL A 157 -6.11 10.36 -12.59
C VAL A 157 -5.77 11.35 -13.72
N HIS A 158 -5.98 12.64 -13.47
CA HIS A 158 -5.61 13.76 -14.35
C HIS A 158 -4.19 14.33 -14.08
N GLY A 159 -3.40 13.70 -13.21
CA GLY A 159 -2.02 14.10 -12.92
C GLY A 159 -1.13 14.09 -14.16
N THR A 160 -0.48 15.23 -14.42
CA THR A 160 0.57 15.39 -15.43
C THR A 160 1.74 14.45 -15.14
N PHE A 161 1.89 13.44 -15.99
CA PHE A 161 3.12 12.64 -16.11
C PHE A 161 4.22 13.45 -16.82
#